data_AF-A0AAJ3GRK6-F1
#
_entry.id   AF-A0AAJ3GRK6-F1
#
_cell.length_a   1.000
_cell.length_b   1.000
_cell.length_c   1.000
_cell.angle_alpha   90.00
_cell.angle_beta   90.00
_cell.angle_gamma   90.00
#
_symmetry.space_group_name_H-M   'P 1'
#
loop_
_entity.id
_entity.type
_entity.pdbx_description
1 polymer ?
#
loop_
_entity_poly.entity_id
_entity_poly.type
_entity_poly.pdbx_seq_one_letter_code
_entity_poly.pdbx_strand_id
1 'polypeptide(L)' 'MSKVKPGPPHPIFIPHPELSFEDALVYASDLLHCAEALHGSPKAAAHLMEMAKVMVDRSLECMSP' A
#
# COMPACT_ATOMS: atom_id res chain seq x y z
N MET A 1 -24.61 16.88 -8.23
CA MET A 1 -23.52 17.56 -7.47
C MET A 1 -22.74 16.49 -6.72
N SER A 2 -21.79 15.84 -7.39
CA SER A 2 -21.00 14.74 -6.82
C SER A 2 -20.01 15.30 -5.81
N LYS A 3 -20.23 15.04 -4.52
CA LYS A 3 -19.28 15.44 -3.46
C LYS A 3 -18.05 14.54 -3.57
N VAL A 4 -17.00 15.01 -4.24
CA VAL A 4 -15.66 14.43 -4.11
C VAL A 4 -15.23 14.68 -2.67
N LYS A 5 -15.15 13.61 -1.88
CA LYS A 5 -14.56 13.68 -0.54
C LYS A 5 -13.05 13.83 -0.76
N PRO A 6 -12.41 14.89 -0.24
CA PRO A 6 -10.97 14.98 -0.30
C PRO A 6 -10.39 13.74 0.38
N GLY A 7 -9.45 13.07 -0.28
CA GLY A 7 -8.64 12.05 0.39
C GLY A 7 -7.90 12.64 1.59
N PRO A 8 -7.39 11.81 2.50
CA PRO A 8 -6.61 12.28 3.64
C PRO A 8 -5.45 13.20 3.16
N PRO A 9 -5.13 14.27 3.91
CA PRO A 9 -4.19 15.31 3.47
C PRO A 9 -2.74 14.83 3.34
N HIS A 10 -2.43 13.65 3.88
CA HIS A 10 -1.12 13.01 3.81
C HIS A 10 -1.29 11.53 3.45
N PRO A 11 -0.31 10.92 2.75
CA PRO A 11 -0.26 9.48 2.58
C PRO A 11 -0.31 8.83 3.96
N ILE A 12 -1.24 7.90 4.16
CA ILE A 12 -1.37 7.16 5.43
C ILE A 12 -0.12 6.31 5.68
N PHE A 13 0.61 6.01 4.60
CA PHE A 13 1.83 5.22 4.60
C PHE A 13 2.80 5.79 3.57
N ILE A 14 4.08 5.94 3.93
CA ILE A 14 5.15 6.42 3.06
C ILE A 14 6.25 5.35 3.04
N PRO A 15 6.64 4.83 1.88
CA PRO A 15 7.67 3.80 1.78
C PRO A 15 9.05 4.42 2.05
N HIS A 16 10.01 3.61 2.50
CA HIS A 16 11.38 4.07 2.66
C HIS A 16 11.97 4.47 1.30
N PRO A 17 12.63 5.64 1.16
CA PRO A 17 13.10 6.12 -0.15
C PRO A 17 14.17 5.20 -0.76
N GLU A 18 14.97 4.53 0.07
CA GLU A 18 16.03 3.61 -0.38
C GLU A 18 15.57 2.15 -0.48
N LEU A 19 14.26 1.88 -0.37
CA LEU A 19 13.76 0.52 -0.49
C LEU A 19 14.00 0.00 -1.92
N SER A 20 14.52 -1.22 -2.02
CA SER A 20 14.79 -1.87 -3.30
C SER A 20 13.51 -2.36 -3.97
N PHE A 21 13.59 -2.65 -5.28
CA PHE A 21 12.49 -3.25 -6.03
C PHE A 21 12.01 -4.58 -5.42
N GLU A 22 12.96 -5.46 -5.08
CA GLU A 22 12.66 -6.79 -4.53
C GLU A 22 12.01 -6.68 -3.15
N ASP A 23 12.58 -5.86 -2.27
CA ASP A 23 12.03 -5.64 -0.94
C ASP A 23 10.62 -5.04 -1.01
N ALA A 24 10.39 -4.09 -1.92
CA ALA A 24 9.06 -3.50 -2.14
C ALA A 24 8.01 -4.57 -2.47
N LEU A 25 8.34 -5.51 -3.35
CA LEU A 25 7.44 -6.59 -3.73
C LEU A 25 7.22 -7.59 -2.59
N VAL A 26 8.26 -7.92 -1.82
CA VAL A 26 8.15 -8.77 -0.63
C VAL A 26 7.20 -8.14 0.38
N TYR A 27 7.39 -6.86 0.72
CA TYR A 27 6.50 -6.15 1.64
C TYR A 27 5.05 -6.08 1.11
N ALA A 28 4.86 -5.84 -0.19
CA ALA A 28 3.52 -5.87 -0.78
C ALA A 28 2.85 -7.24 -0.61
N SER A 29 3.57 -8.32 -0.89
CA SER A 29 3.08 -9.70 -0.73
C SER A 29 2.69 -9.99 0.72
N ASP A 30 3.54 -9.63 1.68
CA ASP A 30 3.27 -9.84 3.11
C ASP A 30 2.03 -9.09 3.58
N LEU A 31 1.86 -7.85 3.14
CA LEU A 31 0.68 -7.03 3.45
C LEU A 31 -0.60 -7.63 2.87
N LEU A 32 -0.57 -8.13 1.64
CA LEU A 32 -1.70 -8.80 1.01
C LEU A 32 -2.07 -10.10 1.74
N HIS A 33 -1.07 -10.90 2.10
CA HIS A 33 -1.30 -12.13 2.86
C HIS A 33 -1.93 -11.85 4.24
N CYS A 34 -1.46 -10.80 4.92
CA CYS A 34 -2.05 -10.36 6.19
C CYS A 34 -3.48 -9.84 6.01
N ALA A 35 -3.76 -9.11 4.92
CA ALA A 35 -5.10 -8.63 4.61
C ALA A 35 -6.08 -9.78 4.36
N GLU A 36 -5.63 -10.81 3.63
CA GLU A 36 -6.39 -12.05 3.44
C GLU A 36 -6.67 -12.75 4.76
N ALA A 37 -5.76 -12.75 5.73
CA ALA A 37 -6.02 -13.38 7.03
C ALA A 37 -7.05 -12.60 7.91
N LEU A 38 -7.38 -11.35 7.57
CA LEU A 38 -8.20 -10.45 8.39
C LEU A 38 -9.71 -10.49 8.07
N HIS A 39 -10.29 -11.70 8.03
CA HIS A 39 -11.71 -11.91 7.68
C HIS A 39 -12.68 -11.16 8.61
N GLY A 40 -12.29 -10.93 9.88
CA GLY A 40 -13.12 -10.27 10.89
C GLY A 40 -13.07 -8.75 10.88
N SER A 41 -12.20 -8.13 10.07
CA SER A 41 -12.02 -6.67 10.07
C SER A 41 -11.78 -6.14 8.65
N PRO A 42 -12.85 -5.97 7.84
CA PRO A 42 -12.72 -5.49 6.46
C PRO A 42 -12.08 -4.10 6.37
N LYS A 43 -12.22 -3.26 7.41
CA LYS A 43 -11.53 -1.97 7.48
C LYS A 43 -10.01 -2.12 7.67
N ALA A 44 -9.57 -3.06 8.51
CA ALA A 44 -8.14 -3.33 8.69
C ALA A 44 -7.53 -3.97 7.43
N ALA A 45 -8.25 -4.92 6.82
CA ALA A 45 -7.85 -5.50 5.54
C ALA A 45 -7.70 -4.42 4.45
N ALA A 46 -8.65 -3.48 4.35
CA ALA A 46 -8.56 -2.37 3.41
C ALA A 46 -7.33 -1.47 3.66
N HIS A 47 -6.98 -1.20 4.94
CA HIS A 47 -5.77 -0.44 5.26
C HIS A 47 -4.49 -1.17 4.84
N LEU A 48 -4.41 -2.49 5.04
CA LEU A 48 -3.26 -3.28 4.59
C LEU A 48 -3.16 -3.33 3.07
N MET A 49 -4.29 -3.44 2.37
CA MET A 49 -4.31 -3.37 0.90
C MET A 49 -3.85 -2.00 0.39
N GLU A 50 -4.22 -0.91 1.06
CA GLU A 50 -3.72 0.44 0.71
C GLU A 50 -2.20 0.53 0.91
N MET A 51 -1.66 -0.01 2.01
CA MET A 51 -0.21 -0.09 2.23
C MET A 51 0.49 -0.95 1.17
N ALA A 52 -0.12 -2.09 0.79
CA ALA A 52 0.42 -2.96 -0.26
C ALA A 52 0.49 -2.23 -1.60
N LYS A 53 -0.54 -1.44 -1.93
CA LYS A 53 -0.54 -0.58 -3.12
C LYS A 53 0.63 0.40 -3.10
N VAL A 54 0.89 1.07 -1.98
CA VAL A 54 2.03 2.01 -1.87
C VAL A 54 3.37 1.30 -2.09
N MET A 55 3.52 0.06 -1.62
CA MET A 55 4.73 -0.74 -1.89
C MET A 55 4.85 -1.15 -3.37
N VAL A 56 3.73 -1.52 -4.01
CA VAL A 56 3.72 -1.77 -5.46
C VAL A 56 4.13 -0.50 -6.21
N ASP A 57 3.55 0.66 -5.88
CA ASP A 57 3.91 1.93 -6.51
C ASP A 57 5.41 2.22 -6.34
N ARG A 58 5.98 1.97 -5.16
CA ARG A 58 7.43 2.10 -4.92
C ARG A 58 8.26 1.16 -5.79
N SER A 59 7.82 -0.10 -5.96
CA SER A 59 8.50 -1.04 -6.85
C SER A 59 8.50 -0.55 -8.31
N LEU A 60 7.42 0.09 -8.76
CA LEU A 60 7.34 0.67 -10.10
C LEU A 60 8.30 1.86 -10.25
N GLU A 61 8.42 2.69 -9.23
CA GLU A 61 9.41 3.79 -9.21
C GLU A 61 10.84 3.29 -9.31
N CYS A 62 11.17 2.13 -8.72
CA CYS A 62 12.50 1.52 -8.85
C CYS A 62 12.83 1.08 -10.30
N MET A 63 11.82 0.90 -11.15
CA MET A 63 12.00 0.57 -12.58
C MET A 63 12.01 1.81 -13.48
N SER A 64 11.64 2.98 -12.95
CA SER A 64 11.77 4.23 -13.70
C SER A 64 13.25 4.61 -13.82
N PRO A 65 13.74 4.94 -15.03
CA PRO A 65 15.11 5.42 -15.22
C PRO A 65 15.40 6.72 -14.45
#